data_AF-A0A534JWU5-F1
#
_entry.id   AF-A0A534JWU5-F1
#
_cell.length_a   1.000
_cell.length_b   1.000
_cell.length_c   1.000
_cell.angle_alpha   90.00
_cell.angle_beta   90.00
_cell.angle_gamma   90.00
#
_symmetry.space_group_name_H-M   'P 1'
#
loop_
_entity.id
_entity.type
_entity.pdbx_description
1 polymer ?
#
loop_
_entity_poly.entity_id
_entity_poly.type
_entity_poly.pdbx_seq_one_letter_code
_entity_poly.pdbx_strand_id
1 'polypeptide(L)'
;MRWKWRLGLLLIAAVEVPFLFWISQVLGAPPEVILYTGGILALVLIAMLVLRPFFFVILGGWLGGAVAGAWYFLRYLPPGFALGLGATLSTIGAAVGFPLVSRTLGFVLRRGWLLRR
;
A
#
# COMPACT_ATOMS: atom_id res chain seq x y z
N MET A 1 -17.94 -14.79 7.14
CA MET A 1 -17.29 -13.50 7.46
C MET A 1 -15.87 -13.60 8.02
N ARG A 2 -15.50 -14.64 8.80
CA ARG A 2 -14.16 -14.80 9.42
C ARG A 2 -12.95 -14.82 8.45
N TRP A 3 -13.12 -15.36 7.23
CA TRP A 3 -12.04 -15.47 6.24
C TRP A 3 -11.52 -14.11 5.76
N LYS A 4 -12.41 -13.13 5.55
CA LYS A 4 -12.03 -11.79 5.07
C LYS A 4 -11.20 -11.04 6.12
N TRP A 5 -11.52 -11.22 7.40
CA TRP A 5 -10.76 -10.66 8.52
C TRP A 5 -9.38 -11.29 8.66
N ARG A 6 -9.28 -12.62 8.51
CA ARG A 6 -7.98 -13.31 8.50
C ARG A 6 -7.08 -12.84 7.36
N LEU A 7 -7.64 -12.70 6.16
CA LEU A 7 -6.90 -12.21 5.01
C LEU A 7 -6.49 -10.74 5.17
N GLY A 8 -7.37 -9.94 5.78
CA GLY A 8 -7.07 -8.57 6.16
C GLY A 8 -5.87 -8.49 7.09
N LEU A 9 -5.90 -9.20 8.22
CA LEU A 9 -4.80 -9.24 9.18
C LEU A 9 -3.48 -9.76 8.58
N LEU A 10 -3.55 -10.76 7.69
CA LEU A 10 -2.37 -11.25 6.96
C LEU A 10 -1.77 -10.17 6.06
N LEU A 11 -2.60 -9.40 5.35
CA LEU A 11 -2.14 -8.27 4.55
C LEU A 11 -1.54 -7.16 5.42
N ILE A 12 -2.11 -6.90 6.59
CA ILE A 12 -1.55 -5.94 7.56
C ILE A 12 -0.15 -6.36 7.97
N ALA A 13 0.01 -7.59 8.44
CA ALA A 13 1.31 -8.12 8.85
C ALA A 13 2.32 -8.13 7.70
N ALA A 14 1.88 -8.48 6.48
CA ALA A 14 2.72 -8.47 5.29
C ALA A 14 3.19 -7.06 4.87
N VAL A 15 2.47 -6.00 5.23
CA VAL A 15 2.88 -4.60 5.00
C VAL A 15 3.75 -4.09 6.13
N GLU A 16 3.32 -4.33 7.36
CA GLU A 16 3.90 -3.71 8.54
C GLU A 16 5.28 -4.28 8.84
N VAL A 17 5.48 -5.59 8.73
CA VAL A 17 6.75 -6.25 9.05
C VAL A 17 7.90 -5.78 8.15
N PRO A 18 7.77 -5.73 6.81
CA PRO A 18 8.84 -5.22 5.95
C PRO A 18 9.15 -3.74 6.17
N PHE A 19 8.13 -2.92 6.47
CA PHE A 19 8.31 -1.49 6.73
C PHE A 19 9.04 -1.24 8.04
N LEU A 20 8.65 -1.92 9.10
CA LEU A 20 9.32 -1.81 10.40
C LEU A 20 10.75 -2.35 10.33
N PHE A 21 10.94 -3.46 9.62
CA PHE A 21 12.28 -3.98 9.36
C PHE A 21 13.13 -2.97 8.58
N TRP A 22 12.60 -2.36 7.52
CA TRP A 22 13.29 -1.34 6.74
C TRP A 22 13.66 -0.10 7.57
N ILE A 23 12.73 0.41 8.36
CA ILE A 23 12.97 1.54 9.28
C ILE A 23 14.06 1.18 10.31
N SER A 24 14.04 -0.03 10.83
CA SER A 24 15.05 -0.48 11.81
C SER A 24 16.45 -0.62 11.20
N GLN A 25 16.56 -1.25 10.03
CA GLN A 25 17.86 -1.66 9.47
C GLN A 25 18.48 -0.60 8.58
N VAL A 26 17.67 0.18 7.86
CA VAL A 26 18.15 1.10 6.82
C VAL A 26 18.19 2.53 7.34
N LEU A 27 17.17 2.94 8.10
CA LEU A 27 17.13 4.27 8.70
C LEU A 27 17.81 4.31 10.08
N GLY A 28 18.18 3.15 10.64
CA GLY A 28 18.79 3.06 11.97
C GLY A 28 17.91 3.66 13.06
N ALA A 29 16.59 3.62 12.88
CA ALA A 29 15.67 4.31 13.77
C ALA A 29 15.68 3.68 15.17
N PRO A 30 15.61 4.49 16.23
CA PRO A 30 15.59 3.97 17.59
C PRO A 30 14.29 3.17 17.86
N PRO A 31 14.31 2.23 18.82
CA PRO A 31 13.20 1.32 19.09
C PRO A 31 11.88 2.02 19.37
N GLU A 32 11.90 3.19 20.02
CA GLU A 32 10.69 3.98 20.27
C GLU A 32 10.05 4.43 18.96
N VAL A 33 10.84 4.89 17.98
CA VAL A 33 10.35 5.32 16.66
C VAL A 33 9.76 4.15 15.90
N ILE A 34 10.35 2.95 16.00
CA ILE A 34 9.79 1.74 15.38
C ILE A 34 8.45 1.38 16.01
N LEU A 35 8.33 1.42 17.34
CA LEU A 35 7.09 1.13 18.05
C LEU A 35 5.98 2.13 17.73
N TYR A 36 6.28 3.43 17.70
CA TYR A 36 5.30 4.45 17.32
C TYR A 36 4.89 4.31 15.86
N THR A 37 5.84 4.06 14.96
CA THR A 37 5.55 3.91 13.54
C THR A 37 4.69 2.68 13.30
N GLY A 38 5.03 1.54 13.90
CA GLY A 38 4.23 0.30 13.82
C GLY A 38 2.84 0.48 14.38
N GLY A 39 2.72 1.06 15.59
CA GLY A 39 1.43 1.34 16.20
C GLY A 39 0.52 2.21 15.32
N ILE A 40 1.06 3.28 14.72
CA ILE A 40 0.30 4.15 13.80
C ILE A 40 -0.09 3.39 12.52
N LEU A 41 0.84 2.62 11.95
CA LEU A 41 0.61 1.85 10.73
C LEU A 41 -0.47 0.78 10.93
N ALA A 42 -0.38 0.01 12.02
CA ALA A 42 -1.38 -0.97 12.41
C ALA A 42 -2.76 -0.32 12.60
N LEU A 43 -2.82 0.83 13.27
CA LEU A 43 -4.08 1.52 13.56
C LEU A 43 -4.74 2.05 12.28
N VAL A 44 -3.96 2.61 11.35
CA VAL A 44 -4.44 3.03 10.02
C VAL A 44 -4.95 1.83 9.23
N LEU A 45 -4.21 0.72 9.22
CA LEU A 45 -4.58 -0.48 8.48
C LEU A 45 -5.83 -1.17 9.05
N ILE A 46 -5.98 -1.21 10.37
CA ILE A 46 -7.19 -1.69 11.05
C ILE A 46 -8.37 -0.77 10.73
N ALA A 47 -8.18 0.55 10.79
CA ALA A 47 -9.22 1.51 10.43
C ALA A 47 -9.68 1.34 8.97
N MET A 48 -8.75 1.12 8.03
CA MET A 48 -9.07 0.82 6.63
C MET A 48 -9.88 -0.48 6.49
N LEU A 49 -9.51 -1.52 7.22
CA LEU A 49 -10.22 -2.82 7.24
C LEU A 49 -11.64 -2.70 7.80
N VAL A 50 -11.85 -1.86 8.81
CA VAL A 50 -13.16 -1.59 9.42
C VAL A 50 -14.04 -0.71 8.51
N LEU A 51 -13.48 0.34 7.91
CA LEU A 51 -14.25 1.35 7.20
C LEU A 51 -14.81 0.86 5.86
N ARG A 52 -13.98 0.30 4.96
CA ARG A 52 -14.47 -0.26 3.68
C ARG A 52 -13.51 -1.30 3.09
N PRO A 53 -14.04 -2.44 2.57
CA PRO A 53 -13.24 -3.44 1.87
C PRO A 53 -12.59 -2.92 0.57
N PHE A 54 -13.03 -1.79 0.03
CA PHE A 54 -12.43 -1.17 -1.15
C PHE A 54 -10.99 -0.68 -0.89
N PHE A 55 -10.66 -0.29 0.36
CA PHE A 55 -9.30 0.06 0.73
C PHE A 55 -8.33 -1.13 0.64
N PHE A 56 -8.82 -2.38 0.69
CA PHE A 56 -7.96 -3.55 0.44
C PHE A 56 -7.47 -3.65 -0.99
N VAL A 57 -8.26 -3.22 -1.97
CA VAL A 57 -7.84 -3.23 -3.36
C VAL A 57 -6.74 -2.20 -3.57
N ILE A 58 -6.87 -1.03 -2.93
CA ILE A 58 -5.84 0.02 -2.92
C ILE A 58 -4.58 -0.50 -2.23
N LEU A 59 -4.73 -1.11 -1.05
CA LEU A 59 -3.61 -1.65 -0.27
C LEU A 59 -2.90 -2.78 -1.02
N GLY A 60 -3.65 -3.68 -1.65
CA GLY A 60 -3.10 -4.76 -2.47
C GLY A 60 -2.39 -4.24 -3.72
N GLY A 61 -2.95 -3.23 -4.39
CA GLY A 61 -2.30 -2.55 -5.51
C GLY A 61 -1.04 -1.81 -5.09
N TRP A 62 -1.07 -1.15 -3.93
CA TRP A 62 0.09 -0.48 -3.35
C TRP A 62 1.18 -1.48 -2.94
N LEU A 63 0.84 -2.62 -2.34
CA LEU A 63 1.77 -3.71 -2.04
C LEU A 63 2.40 -4.27 -3.31
N GLY A 64 1.56 -4.57 -4.31
CA GLY A 64 2.01 -5.08 -5.60
C GLY A 64 2.98 -4.11 -6.28
N GLY A 65 2.66 -2.81 -6.26
CA GLY A 65 3.53 -1.76 -6.79
C GLY A 65 4.84 -1.63 -6.01
N ALA A 66 4.79 -1.76 -4.68
CA ALA A 66 5.97 -1.65 -3.82
C ALA A 66 6.92 -2.84 -4.05
N VAL A 67 6.38 -4.06 -4.11
CA VAL A 67 7.15 -5.28 -4.39
C VAL A 67 7.71 -5.26 -5.80
N ALA A 68 6.91 -4.90 -6.82
CA ALA A 68 7.38 -4.82 -8.20
C ALA A 68 8.47 -3.75 -8.38
N GLY A 69 8.29 -2.58 -7.75
CA GLY A 69 9.29 -1.52 -7.72
C GLY A 69 10.58 -1.96 -7.03
N ALA A 70 10.47 -2.56 -5.84
CA ALA A 70 11.62 -3.08 -5.12
C ALA A 70 12.35 -4.17 -5.93
N TRP A 71 11.61 -5.09 -6.55
CA TRP A 71 12.17 -6.14 -7.41
C TRP A 71 12.95 -5.57 -8.60
N TYR A 72 12.44 -4.50 -9.19
CA TYR A 72 13.15 -3.78 -10.25
C TYR A 72 14.45 -3.15 -9.74
N PHE A 73 14.40 -2.46 -8.60
CA PHE A 73 15.58 -1.77 -8.04
C PHE A 73 16.60 -2.69 -7.39
N LEU A 74 16.24 -3.91 -6.99
CA LEU A 74 17.19 -4.91 -6.45
C LEU A 74 18.33 -5.24 -7.42
N ARG A 75 18.13 -4.99 -8.73
CA ARG A 75 19.18 -5.15 -9.75
C ARG A 75 20.25 -4.07 -9.70
N TYR A 76 19.96 -2.94 -9.06
CA TYR A 76 20.78 -1.72 -9.12
C TYR A 76 21.17 -1.19 -7.73
N LEU A 77 20.43 -1.53 -6.69
CA LEU A 77 20.56 -0.96 -5.36
C LEU A 77 20.53 -2.04 -4.27
N PRO A 78 21.15 -1.76 -3.11
CA PRO A 78 21.04 -2.63 -1.94
C PRO A 78 19.56 -2.86 -1.55
N PRO A 79 19.22 -4.03 -0.96
CA PRO A 79 17.84 -4.40 -0.66
C PRO A 79 17.05 -3.37 0.14
N GLY A 80 17.73 -2.68 1.06
CA GLY A 80 17.15 -1.57 1.82
C GLY A 80 16.68 -0.44 0.91
N PHE A 81 17.57 0.16 0.13
CA PHE A 81 17.21 1.28 -0.75
C PHE A 81 16.21 0.89 -1.83
N ALA A 82 16.30 -0.33 -2.35
CA ALA A 82 15.35 -0.87 -3.32
C ALA A 82 13.92 -0.95 -2.75
N LEU A 83 13.76 -1.46 -1.52
CA LEU A 83 12.48 -1.51 -0.82
C LEU A 83 11.92 -0.11 -0.54
N GLY A 84 12.77 0.80 -0.07
CA GLY A 84 12.40 2.19 0.20
C GLY A 84 11.86 2.89 -1.04
N LEU A 85 12.62 2.86 -2.14
CA LEU A 85 12.22 3.48 -3.42
C LEU A 85 10.99 2.81 -4.04
N GLY A 86 10.92 1.47 -4.00
CA GLY A 86 9.74 0.74 -4.46
C GLY A 86 8.48 1.17 -3.71
N ALA A 87 8.55 1.27 -2.38
CA ALA A 87 7.46 1.73 -1.55
C ALA A 87 7.11 3.21 -1.77
N THR A 88 8.11 4.09 -1.93
CA THR A 88 7.86 5.52 -2.21
C THR A 88 7.14 5.71 -3.55
N LEU A 89 7.62 5.07 -4.63
CA LEU A 89 6.99 5.17 -5.94
C LEU A 89 5.60 4.55 -5.95
N SER A 90 5.41 3.43 -5.26
CA SER A 90 4.09 2.83 -5.11
C SER A 90 3.13 3.73 -4.32
N THR A 91 3.62 4.43 -3.31
CA THR A 91 2.84 5.41 -2.54
C THR A 91 2.41 6.58 -3.42
N ILE A 92 3.31 7.13 -4.23
CA ILE A 92 3.00 8.20 -5.20
C ILE A 92 1.98 7.68 -6.23
N GLY A 93 2.19 6.48 -6.76
CA GLY A 93 1.30 5.84 -7.73
C GLY A 93 -0.09 5.57 -7.17
N ALA A 94 -0.22 5.13 -5.91
CA ALA A 94 -1.50 4.93 -5.25
C ALA A 94 -2.18 6.25 -4.90
N ALA A 95 -1.44 7.24 -4.39
CA ALA A 95 -1.98 8.53 -3.99
C ALA A 95 -2.47 9.36 -5.18
N VAL A 96 -1.77 9.31 -6.32
CA VAL A 96 -2.10 10.08 -7.53
C VAL A 96 -2.93 9.25 -8.51
N GLY A 97 -2.51 8.01 -8.79
CA GLY A 97 -3.10 7.15 -9.80
C GLY A 97 -4.50 6.68 -9.43
N PHE A 98 -4.79 6.43 -8.16
CA PHE A 98 -6.12 5.98 -7.73
C PHE A 98 -7.23 7.03 -7.91
N PRO A 99 -7.06 8.29 -7.47
CA PRO A 99 -8.02 9.35 -7.79
C PRO A 99 -8.11 9.64 -9.28
N LEU A 100 -7.03 9.46 -10.05
CA LEU A 100 -7.06 9.64 -11.51
C LEU A 100 -7.90 8.55 -12.18
N VAL A 101 -7.62 7.28 -11.90
CA VAL A 101 -8.29 6.09 -12.49
C VAL A 101 -9.76 6.04 -12.12
N SER A 102 -10.10 6.37 -10.87
CA SER A 102 -11.50 6.44 -10.44
C SER A 102 -12.26 7.57 -11.17
N ARG A 103 -11.62 8.71 -11.43
CA ARG A 103 -12.21 9.82 -12.21
C ARG A 103 -12.36 9.45 -13.68
N THR A 104 -11.38 8.82 -14.32
CA THR A 104 -11.47 8.39 -15.72
C THR A 104 -12.50 7.29 -15.91
N LEU A 105 -12.54 6.27 -15.04
CA LEU A 105 -13.59 5.24 -15.09
C LEU A 105 -14.98 5.85 -14.88
N GLY A 106 -15.13 6.76 -13.91
CA GLY A 106 -16.39 7.46 -13.68
C GLY A 106 -16.81 8.38 -14.84
N PHE A 107 -15.85 8.92 -15.60
CA PHE A 107 -16.12 9.68 -16.82
C PHE A 107 -16.57 8.76 -17.96
N VAL A 108 -15.85 7.66 -18.20
CA VAL A 108 -16.17 6.68 -19.25
C VAL A 108 -17.52 6.03 -19.00
N LEU A 109 -17.84 5.64 -17.77
CA LEU A 109 -19.14 5.05 -17.42
C LEU A 109 -20.30 6.04 -17.61
N ARG A 110 -20.11 7.32 -17.25
CA ARG A 110 -21.09 8.38 -17.51
C ARG A 110 -21.31 8.62 -19.00
N ARG A 111 -20.23 8.61 -19.78
CA ARG A 111 -20.28 8.75 -21.24
C ARG A 111 -20.94 7.55 -21.93
N GLY A 112 -20.66 6.33 -21.46
CA GLY A 112 -21.25 5.10 -21.97
C GLY A 112 -22.76 4.98 -21.69
N TRP A 113 -23.23 5.57 -20.58
CA TRP A 113 -24.67 5.69 -20.29
C TRP A 113 -25.38 6.70 -21.20
N LEU A 114 -24.71 7.81 -21.55
CA LEU A 114 -25.24 8.82 -22.47
C LEU A 114 -25.33 8.32 -23.92
N LEU A 115 -24.48 7.37 -24.32
CA LEU A 115 -24.48 6.78 -25.67
C LEU A 115 -25.47 5.60 -25.83
N ARG A 116 -26.09 5.15 -24.73
CA ARG A 116 -27.11 4.07 -24.73
C ARG A 116 -28.55 4.57 -24.59
N ARG A 117 -28.75 5.89 -24.51
CA ARG A 117 -30.06 6.55 -24.66
C ARG A 117 -30.14 7.20 -26.03
#